data_AF-A0A8C9XDE6-F1
#
_entry.id   AF-A0A8C9XDE6-F1
#
_cell.length_a   1.000
_cell.length_b   1.000
_cell.length_c   1.000
_cell.angle_alpha   90.00
_cell.angle_beta   90.00
_cell.angle_gamma   90.00
#
_symmetry.space_group_name_H-M   'P 1'
#
loop_
_entity.id
_entity.type
_entity.pdbx_description
1 polymer ?
#
loop_
_entity_poly.entity_id
_entity_poly.type
_entity_poly.pdbx_seq_one_letter_code
_entity_poly.pdbx_strand_id
1 'polypeptide(L)'
;MQCGWSLLGPLQWIRYVNKQVKVKAGKDEEHRGWLLTVDPVSASLVLVNFLDQDVGGASVQVVMGHAVQEVQVLQEADQETTERLQSSFLPPRSRPLAPEQLHQRRAGVRRWLEQNRVPVQEDGEELLVAGALTITAPYGPEDCCSSNQIILDRVQRLIQSQPAEPPIHSTAPPNHSAALPADQPIQRLIQSHTAPPADQSERSSCD
;
A
#
# COMPACT_ATOMS: atom_id res chain seq x y z
N MET A 1 40.14 -29.81 -13.88
CA MET A 1 39.00 -30.18 -13.01
C MET A 1 38.02 -29.02 -13.03
N GLN A 2 36.86 -29.14 -13.67
CA GLN A 2 35.83 -28.12 -13.54
C GLN A 2 35.26 -28.25 -12.12
N CYS A 3 35.44 -27.21 -11.29
CA CYS A 3 34.80 -27.17 -9.98
C CYS A 3 33.30 -26.97 -10.21
N GLY A 4 32.49 -27.95 -9.78
CA GLY A 4 31.03 -27.85 -9.86
C GLY A 4 30.51 -26.70 -9.00
N TRP A 5 29.33 -26.18 -9.34
CA TRP A 5 28.70 -25.04 -8.68
C TRP A 5 28.61 -25.17 -7.15
N SER A 6 28.29 -26.38 -6.67
CA SER A 6 28.18 -26.69 -5.24
C SER A 6 29.51 -26.71 -4.48
N LEU A 7 30.64 -26.72 -5.19
CA LEU A 7 31.99 -26.65 -4.60
C LEU A 7 32.49 -25.21 -4.47
N LEU A 8 31.78 -24.24 -5.03
CA LEU A 8 32.09 -22.83 -4.83
C LEU A 8 31.71 -22.40 -3.41
N GLY A 9 32.41 -21.39 -2.89
CA GLY A 9 32.08 -20.79 -1.60
C GLY A 9 31.26 -19.51 -1.72
N PRO A 10 30.75 -18.96 -0.58
CA PRO A 10 29.97 -17.73 -0.56
C PRO A 10 30.62 -16.53 -1.25
N LEU A 11 31.94 -16.35 -1.08
CA LEU A 11 32.70 -15.26 -1.73
C LEU A 11 32.82 -15.41 -3.25
N GLN A 12 32.63 -16.62 -3.78
CA GLN A 12 32.58 -16.87 -5.21
C GLN A 12 31.16 -16.68 -5.73
N TRP A 13 30.15 -17.21 -5.05
CA TRP A 13 28.74 -17.04 -5.41
C TRP A 13 28.30 -15.58 -5.46
N ILE A 14 28.77 -14.74 -4.54
CA ILE A 14 28.38 -13.32 -4.51
C ILE A 14 28.77 -12.55 -5.79
N ARG A 15 29.74 -13.05 -6.56
CA ARG A 15 30.15 -12.46 -7.85
C ARG A 15 29.13 -12.69 -8.97
N TYR A 16 28.16 -13.56 -8.75
CA TYR A 16 27.06 -13.86 -9.67
C TYR A 16 25.76 -13.13 -9.29
N VAL A 17 25.65 -12.63 -8.06
CA VAL A 17 24.47 -11.90 -7.58
C VAL A 17 24.28 -10.62 -8.37
N ASN A 18 23.02 -10.25 -8.63
CA ASN A 18 22.60 -9.14 -9.49
C ASN A 18 23.08 -9.26 -10.94
N LYS A 19 23.31 -10.50 -11.41
CA LYS A 19 23.59 -10.78 -12.82
C LYS A 19 22.49 -11.63 -13.42
N GLN A 20 22.18 -11.38 -14.67
CA GLN A 20 21.33 -12.29 -15.41
C GLN A 20 22.17 -13.51 -15.77
N VAL A 21 21.70 -14.68 -15.38
CA VAL A 21 22.41 -15.93 -15.57
C VAL A 21 21.56 -16.90 -16.38
N LYS A 22 22.25 -17.74 -17.13
CA LYS A 22 21.72 -18.96 -17.72
C LYS A 22 22.26 -20.14 -16.92
N VAL A 23 21.37 -20.95 -16.37
CA VAL A 23 21.68 -22.10 -15.52
C VAL A 23 21.29 -23.37 -16.26
N LYS A 24 22.23 -24.29 -16.44
CA LYS A 24 21.92 -25.66 -16.89
C LYS A 24 21.75 -26.55 -15.68
N ALA A 25 20.61 -27.21 -15.59
CA ALA A 25 20.29 -28.15 -14.53
C ALA A 25 19.90 -29.51 -15.15
N GLY A 26 20.39 -30.62 -14.60
CA GLY A 26 19.98 -31.96 -15.06
C GLY A 26 20.17 -32.22 -16.56
N LYS A 27 19.31 -33.08 -17.16
CA LYS A 27 19.41 -33.47 -18.56
C LYS A 27 18.44 -32.62 -19.39
N ASP A 28 19.00 -31.61 -20.07
CA ASP A 28 18.32 -30.66 -20.98
C ASP A 28 17.42 -29.59 -20.34
N GLU A 29 17.53 -29.34 -19.03
CA GLU A 29 16.82 -28.22 -18.40
C GLU A 29 17.69 -26.95 -18.38
N GLU A 30 17.17 -25.87 -18.93
CA GLU A 30 17.82 -24.56 -18.92
C GLU A 30 16.91 -23.52 -18.26
N HIS A 31 17.47 -22.78 -17.31
CA HIS A 31 16.81 -21.69 -16.63
C HIS A 31 17.50 -20.37 -16.93
N ARG A 32 16.72 -19.29 -16.98
CA ARG A 32 17.23 -17.94 -17.13
C ARG A 32 16.57 -17.03 -16.11
N GLY A 33 17.33 -16.07 -15.62
CA GLY A 33 16.81 -15.04 -14.72
C GLY A 33 17.93 -14.29 -14.01
N TRP A 34 17.53 -13.28 -13.26
CA TRP A 34 18.42 -12.48 -12.43
C TRP A 34 18.72 -13.23 -11.13
N LEU A 35 19.99 -13.53 -10.87
CA LEU A 35 20.37 -14.19 -9.63
C LEU A 35 20.28 -13.22 -8.46
N LEU A 36 19.29 -13.43 -7.59
CA LEU A 36 19.08 -12.62 -6.40
C LEU A 36 19.99 -13.06 -5.25
N THR A 37 20.05 -14.37 -5.00
CA THR A 37 20.85 -14.95 -3.92
C THR A 37 21.16 -16.41 -4.18
N VAL A 38 22.10 -16.94 -3.41
CA VAL A 38 22.45 -18.36 -3.36
C VAL A 38 22.32 -18.82 -1.92
N ASP A 39 21.54 -19.87 -1.67
CA ASP A 39 21.48 -20.48 -0.34
C ASP A 39 22.83 -21.16 -0.05
N PRO A 40 23.59 -20.73 0.97
CA PRO A 40 24.91 -21.29 1.22
C PRO A 40 24.88 -22.74 1.72
N VAL A 41 23.73 -23.24 2.17
CA VAL A 41 23.59 -24.63 2.64
C VAL A 41 23.37 -25.58 1.47
N SER A 42 22.39 -25.29 0.61
CA SER A 42 22.02 -26.17 -0.50
C SER A 42 22.67 -25.81 -1.84
N ALA A 43 23.42 -24.70 -1.91
CA ALA A 43 23.90 -24.06 -3.14
C ALA A 43 22.78 -23.73 -4.14
N SER A 44 21.52 -23.61 -3.68
CA SER A 44 20.39 -23.33 -4.57
C SER A 44 20.38 -21.89 -5.04
N LEU A 45 20.07 -21.68 -6.32
CA LEU A 45 19.99 -20.36 -6.94
C LEU A 45 18.57 -19.85 -6.88
N VAL A 46 18.40 -18.61 -6.41
CA VAL A 46 17.12 -17.90 -6.46
C VAL A 46 17.15 -16.93 -7.63
N LEU A 47 16.42 -17.26 -8.69
CA LEU A 47 16.29 -16.48 -9.91
C LEU A 47 15.02 -15.64 -9.90
N VAL A 48 15.11 -14.40 -10.34
CA VAL A 48 13.99 -13.48 -10.50
C VAL A 48 13.82 -13.16 -11.98
N ASN A 49 12.59 -13.26 -12.48
CA ASN A 49 12.21 -12.88 -13.83
C ASN A 49 11.14 -11.79 -13.76
N PHE A 50 11.40 -10.65 -14.37
CA PHE A 50 10.42 -9.58 -14.49
C PHE A 50 9.48 -9.88 -15.65
N LEU A 51 8.19 -10.00 -15.36
CA LEU A 51 7.14 -10.14 -16.37
C LEU A 51 6.89 -8.78 -17.04
N ASP A 52 6.39 -8.81 -18.27
CA ASP A 52 6.18 -7.61 -19.09
C ASP A 52 5.39 -6.51 -18.36
N GLN A 53 5.68 -5.26 -18.74
CA GLN A 53 5.22 -4.04 -18.07
C GLN A 53 3.69 -3.95 -17.92
N ASP A 54 2.94 -4.59 -18.81
CA ASP A 54 1.46 -4.56 -18.81
C ASP A 54 0.83 -5.39 -17.68
N VAL A 55 1.54 -6.40 -17.15
CA VAL A 55 1.03 -7.33 -16.13
C VAL A 55 1.59 -7.02 -14.74
N GLY A 56 2.66 -6.22 -14.66
CA GLY A 56 3.20 -5.74 -13.39
C GLY A 56 3.50 -6.88 -12.41
N GLY A 57 4.48 -7.72 -12.71
CA GLY A 57 4.82 -8.85 -11.84
C GLY A 57 6.28 -9.28 -11.93
N ALA A 58 6.74 -9.97 -10.89
CA ALA A 58 7.99 -10.70 -10.90
C ALA A 58 7.69 -12.17 -10.55
N SER A 59 8.30 -13.11 -11.26
CA SER A 59 8.29 -14.52 -10.90
C SER A 59 9.62 -14.89 -10.25
N VAL A 60 9.55 -15.77 -9.26
CA VAL A 60 10.70 -16.27 -8.52
C VAL A 60 10.82 -17.76 -8.79
N GLN A 61 12.01 -18.19 -9.19
CA GLN A 61 12.32 -19.57 -9.46
C GLN A 61 13.53 -20.01 -8.65
N VAL A 62 13.43 -21.18 -8.00
CA VAL A 62 14.55 -21.77 -7.27
C VAL A 62 15.10 -22.95 -8.06
N VAL A 63 16.39 -22.89 -8.39
CA VAL A 63 17.12 -24.00 -9.03
C VAL A 63 17.95 -24.69 -7.96
N MET A 64 17.69 -25.98 -7.74
CA MET A 64 18.34 -26.76 -6.68
C MET A 64 19.83 -26.93 -6.95
N GLY A 65 20.68 -26.56 -5.99
CA GLY A 65 22.13 -26.49 -6.19
C GLY A 65 22.78 -27.81 -6.64
N HIS A 66 22.28 -28.95 -6.17
CA HIS A 66 22.77 -30.28 -6.57
C HIS A 66 22.47 -30.63 -8.04
N ALA A 67 21.47 -29.99 -8.65
CA ALA A 67 21.10 -30.21 -10.05
C ALA A 67 21.91 -29.34 -11.01
N VAL A 68 22.58 -28.30 -10.51
CA VAL A 68 23.30 -27.30 -11.31
C VAL A 68 24.58 -27.88 -11.88
N GLN A 69 24.68 -27.84 -13.21
CA GLN A 69 25.86 -28.28 -13.95
C GLN A 69 26.72 -27.09 -14.37
N GLU A 70 26.09 -26.02 -14.82
CA GLU A 70 26.79 -24.85 -15.36
C GLU A 70 25.98 -23.57 -15.09
N VAL A 71 26.68 -22.49 -14.74
CA VAL A 71 26.11 -21.15 -14.58
C VAL A 71 26.89 -20.19 -15.47
N GLN A 72 26.23 -19.67 -16.49
CA GLN A 72 26.78 -18.69 -17.42
C GLN A 72 26.20 -17.31 -17.14
N VAL A 73 27.06 -16.31 -16.97
CA VAL A 73 26.64 -14.90 -16.87
C VAL A 73 26.32 -14.37 -18.27
N LEU A 74 25.13 -13.79 -18.44
CA LEU A 74 24.69 -13.17 -19.69
C LEU A 74 24.90 -11.66 -19.67
N GLN A 75 24.53 -11.00 -18.57
CA GLN A 75 24.68 -9.56 -18.38
C GLN A 75 24.73 -9.20 -16.89
N GLU A 76 25.34 -8.07 -16.58
CA GLU A 76 25.27 -7.43 -15.26
C GLU A 76 24.03 -6.52 -15.19
N ALA A 77 23.46 -6.38 -14.00
CA ALA A 77 22.32 -5.48 -13.80
C ALA A 77 22.79 -4.04 -13.93
N ASP A 78 21.99 -3.23 -14.62
CA ASP A 78 22.09 -1.78 -14.51
C ASP A 78 21.51 -1.29 -13.18
N GLN A 79 21.58 0.02 -12.95
CA GLN A 79 21.10 0.64 -11.73
C GLN A 79 19.60 0.39 -11.52
N GLU A 80 18.79 0.55 -12.57
CA GLU A 80 17.34 0.36 -12.53
C GLU A 80 16.98 -1.09 -12.15
N THR A 81 17.61 -2.06 -12.81
CA THR A 81 17.39 -3.49 -12.53
C THR A 81 17.81 -3.85 -11.12
N THR A 82 18.93 -3.31 -10.64
CA THR A 82 19.41 -3.53 -9.27
C THR A 82 18.41 -3.00 -8.24
N GLU A 83 17.90 -1.78 -8.45
CA GLU A 83 16.87 -1.19 -7.59
C GLU A 83 15.56 -2.00 -7.64
N ARG A 84 15.17 -2.49 -8.83
CA ARG A 84 14.00 -3.34 -9.00
C ARG A 84 14.15 -4.67 -8.26
N LEU A 85 15.32 -5.33 -8.32
CA LEU A 85 15.59 -6.57 -7.58
C LEU A 85 15.52 -6.35 -6.06
N GLN A 86 16.08 -5.25 -5.57
CA GLN A 86 16.08 -4.91 -4.15
C GLN A 86 14.69 -4.55 -3.61
N SER A 87 13.85 -3.91 -4.45
CA SER A 87 12.50 -3.49 -4.06
C SER A 87 11.43 -4.57 -4.27
N SER A 88 11.68 -5.60 -5.09
CA SER A 88 10.70 -6.64 -5.43
C SER A 88 10.18 -7.46 -4.24
N PHE A 89 10.93 -7.52 -3.15
CA PHE A 89 10.58 -8.28 -1.94
C PHE A 89 10.33 -7.39 -0.72
N LEU A 90 10.49 -6.08 -0.88
CA LEU A 90 10.09 -5.14 0.14
C LEU A 90 8.60 -4.87 -0.07
N PRO A 91 7.81 -4.76 1.02
CA PRO A 91 6.51 -4.12 0.92
C PRO A 91 6.69 -2.79 0.16
N PRO A 92 5.72 -2.36 -0.67
CA PRO A 92 5.79 -1.05 -1.30
C PRO A 92 6.15 -0.06 -0.21
N ARG A 93 7.38 0.49 -0.25
CA ARG A 93 7.82 1.41 0.79
C ARG A 93 6.79 2.53 0.74
N SER A 94 5.93 2.60 1.76
CA SER A 94 5.04 3.73 1.91
C SER A 94 5.95 4.94 1.83
N ARG A 95 5.67 5.86 0.90
CA ARG A 95 6.50 7.06 0.74
C ARG A 95 6.77 7.61 2.13
N PRO A 96 8.02 7.95 2.48
CA PRO A 96 8.34 8.45 3.81
C PRO A 96 7.35 9.57 4.13
N LEU A 97 6.53 9.35 5.16
CA LEU A 97 5.50 10.29 5.55
C LEU A 97 6.20 11.58 5.99
N ALA A 98 5.63 12.72 5.62
CA ALA A 98 6.13 13.99 6.11
C ALA A 98 6.12 13.99 7.66
N PRO A 99 7.06 14.68 8.34
CA PRO A 99 7.11 14.70 9.80
C PRO A 99 5.76 15.04 10.44
N GLU A 100 5.02 15.99 9.86
CA GLU A 100 3.69 16.39 10.31
C GLU A 100 2.68 15.24 10.23
N GLN A 101 2.75 14.43 9.18
CA GLN A 101 1.88 13.26 9.00
C GLN A 101 2.23 12.14 9.97
N LEU A 102 3.53 11.94 10.26
CA LEU A 102 3.97 11.00 11.31
C LEU A 102 3.46 11.43 12.68
N HIS A 103 3.57 12.72 13.02
CA HIS A 103 3.02 13.24 14.28
C HIS A 103 1.50 13.08 14.37
N GLN A 104 0.77 13.38 13.29
CA GLN A 104 -0.68 13.18 13.23
C GLN A 104 -1.05 11.71 13.42
N ARG A 105 -0.37 10.80 12.72
CA ARG A 105 -0.63 9.36 12.82
C ARG A 105 -0.29 8.81 14.21
N ARG A 106 0.86 9.20 14.79
CA ARG A 106 1.25 8.87 16.17
C ARG A 106 0.19 9.32 17.16
N ALA A 107 -0.26 10.57 17.08
CA ALA A 107 -1.29 11.13 17.95
C ALA A 107 -2.64 10.43 17.77
N GLY A 108 -3.01 10.08 16.54
CA GLY A 108 -4.22 9.33 16.22
C GLY A 108 -4.23 7.95 16.83
N VAL A 109 -3.14 7.17 16.65
CA VAL A 109 -2.99 5.83 17.23
C VAL A 109 -3.02 5.88 18.75
N ARG A 110 -2.29 6.81 19.37
CA ARG A 110 -2.30 7.02 20.82
C ARG A 110 -3.72 7.25 21.33
N ARG A 111 -4.42 8.22 20.73
CA ARG A 111 -5.79 8.57 21.11
C ARG A 111 -6.73 7.39 20.95
N TRP A 112 -6.61 6.65 19.85
CA TRP A 112 -7.44 5.47 19.58
C TRP A 112 -7.24 4.37 20.63
N LEU A 113 -5.99 4.08 21.00
CA LEU A 113 -5.67 3.10 22.04
C LEU A 113 -6.22 3.52 23.41
N GLU A 114 -6.02 4.79 23.79
CA GLU A 114 -6.54 5.35 25.04
C GLU A 114 -8.08 5.32 25.10
N GLN A 115 -8.77 5.66 23.99
CA GLN A 115 -10.23 5.55 23.87
C GLN A 115 -10.73 4.12 24.08
N ASN A 116 -9.94 3.13 23.63
CA ASN A 116 -10.20 1.71 23.84
C ASN A 116 -9.67 1.19 25.19
N ARG A 117 -9.35 2.09 26.13
CA ARG A 117 -8.89 1.81 27.50
C ARG A 117 -7.59 1.01 27.55
N VAL A 118 -6.75 1.14 26.53
CA VAL A 118 -5.41 0.59 26.50
C VAL A 118 -4.43 1.70 26.95
N PRO A 119 -3.68 1.51 28.04
CA PRO A 119 -2.75 2.52 28.52
C PRO A 119 -1.56 2.66 27.57
N VAL A 120 -1.22 3.90 27.20
CA VAL A 120 -0.11 4.24 26.32
C VAL A 120 0.79 5.27 26.99
N GLN A 121 2.11 5.06 26.89
CA GLN A 121 3.15 5.98 27.32
C GLN A 121 4.02 6.37 26.13
N GLU A 122 4.54 7.58 26.12
CA GLU A 122 5.50 8.03 25.12
C GLU A 122 6.91 7.86 25.66
N ASP A 123 7.78 7.23 24.87
CA ASP A 123 9.20 7.12 25.15
C ASP A 123 9.98 7.59 23.92
N GLY A 124 10.43 8.84 23.94
CA GLY A 124 11.03 9.48 22.76
C GLY A 124 10.10 9.48 21.55
N GLU A 125 10.48 8.76 20.50
CA GLU A 125 9.71 8.57 19.26
C GLU A 125 8.87 7.27 19.24
N GLU A 126 8.75 6.59 20.37
CA GLU A 126 8.02 5.33 20.47
C GLU A 126 6.76 5.48 21.32
N LEU A 127 5.78 4.59 21.08
CA LEU A 127 4.62 4.41 21.94
C LEU A 127 4.72 3.08 22.68
N LEU A 128 4.83 3.14 24.00
CA LEU A 128 4.82 1.98 24.89
C LEU A 128 3.38 1.69 25.32
N VAL A 129 2.86 0.54 24.89
CA VAL A 129 1.49 0.10 25.13
C VAL A 129 1.48 -0.91 26.27
N ALA A 130 0.85 -0.52 27.39
CA ALA A 130 0.72 -1.32 28.61
C ALA A 130 2.03 -1.95 29.13
N GLY A 131 3.19 -1.35 28.81
CA GLY A 131 4.52 -1.86 29.18
C GLY A 131 4.92 -3.18 28.51
N ALA A 132 4.16 -3.66 27.52
CA ALA A 132 4.34 -4.99 26.92
C ALA A 132 4.54 -4.95 25.40
N LEU A 133 4.24 -3.83 24.74
CA LEU A 133 4.35 -3.68 23.30
C LEU A 133 4.86 -2.28 22.97
N THR A 134 5.73 -2.18 21.97
CA THR A 134 6.25 -0.92 21.44
C THR A 134 5.71 -0.71 20.03
N ILE A 135 5.32 0.53 19.71
CA ILE A 135 4.96 0.93 18.34
C ILE A 135 5.95 2.00 17.88
N THR A 136 6.58 1.76 16.73
CA THR A 136 7.53 2.69 16.11
C THR A 136 6.95 3.32 14.84
N ALA A 137 7.58 4.37 14.33
CA ALA A 137 7.21 4.92 13.02
C ALA A 137 7.27 3.86 11.91
N PRO A 138 6.35 3.89 10.91
CA PRO A 138 5.30 4.89 10.68
C PRO A 138 3.98 4.70 11.46
N TYR A 139 3.97 3.99 12.59
CA TYR A 139 2.82 3.81 13.49
C TYR A 139 1.62 3.13 12.83
N GLY A 140 1.88 2.13 11.99
CA GLY A 140 0.92 1.18 11.46
C GLY A 140 0.77 -0.08 12.33
N PRO A 141 -0.20 -0.95 12.00
CA PRO A 141 -0.34 -2.22 12.69
C PRO A 141 0.90 -3.12 12.51
N GLU A 142 1.53 -3.11 11.34
CA GLU A 142 2.80 -3.81 11.07
C GLU A 142 3.99 -3.28 11.89
N ASP A 143 3.90 -2.07 12.44
CA ASP A 143 4.99 -1.41 13.17
C ASP A 143 4.94 -1.67 14.69
N CYS A 144 4.16 -2.66 15.11
CA CYS A 144 4.05 -3.11 16.50
C CYS A 144 5.06 -4.22 16.81
N CYS A 145 5.73 -4.14 17.97
CA CYS A 145 6.71 -5.13 18.44
C CYS A 145 6.39 -5.60 19.86
N SER A 146 6.26 -6.91 20.07
CA SER A 146 6.10 -7.51 21.40
C SER A 146 6.62 -8.95 21.40
N SER A 147 7.09 -9.44 22.55
CA SER A 147 7.41 -10.86 22.75
C SER A 147 6.16 -11.72 22.95
N ASN A 148 5.00 -11.10 23.20
CA ASN A 148 3.73 -11.78 23.39
C ASN A 148 2.85 -11.65 22.14
N GLN A 149 2.78 -12.72 21.34
CA GLN A 149 2.02 -12.74 20.09
C GLN A 149 0.53 -12.46 20.29
N ILE A 150 -0.05 -12.84 21.42
CA ILE A 150 -1.48 -12.59 21.70
C ILE A 150 -1.72 -11.10 21.89
N ILE A 151 -0.81 -10.39 22.59
CA ILE A 151 -0.89 -8.94 22.77
C ILE A 151 -0.66 -8.24 21.43
N LEU A 152 0.36 -8.67 20.68
CA LEU A 152 0.67 -8.15 19.35
C LEU A 152 -0.55 -8.22 18.43
N ASP A 153 -1.12 -9.40 18.22
CA ASP A 153 -2.27 -9.60 17.33
C ASP A 153 -3.47 -8.74 17.73
N ARG A 154 -3.73 -8.61 19.04
CA ARG A 154 -4.87 -7.82 19.53
C ARG A 154 -4.69 -6.33 19.29
N VAL A 155 -3.51 -5.80 19.59
CA VAL A 155 -3.20 -4.37 19.37
C VAL A 155 -3.20 -4.05 17.88
N GLN A 156 -2.62 -4.93 17.05
CA GLN A 156 -2.64 -4.76 15.59
C GLN A 156 -4.06 -4.70 15.03
N ARG A 157 -4.94 -5.63 15.43
CA ARG A 157 -6.36 -5.61 15.03
C ARG A 157 -7.08 -4.37 15.54
N LEU A 158 -6.76 -3.93 16.76
CA LEU A 158 -7.34 -2.72 17.32
C LEU A 158 -6.98 -1.50 16.47
N ILE A 159 -5.70 -1.33 16.10
CA ILE A 159 -5.25 -0.24 15.22
C ILE A 159 -5.90 -0.33 13.85
N GLN A 160 -6.01 -1.53 13.26
CA GLN A 160 -6.70 -1.74 11.97
C GLN A 160 -8.18 -1.34 12.00
N SER A 161 -8.83 -1.43 13.16
CA SER A 161 -10.23 -1.04 13.34
C SER A 161 -10.46 0.46 13.54
N GLN A 162 -9.39 1.28 13.54
CA GLN A 162 -9.51 2.73 13.63
C GLN A 162 -10.28 3.28 12.42
N PRO A 163 -11.39 4.02 12.61
CA PRO A 163 -12.09 4.67 11.51
C PRO A 163 -11.17 5.70 10.87
N ALA A 164 -11.12 5.74 9.53
CA ALA A 164 -10.41 6.79 8.81
C ALA A 164 -10.97 8.16 9.24
N GLU A 165 -10.13 9.02 9.80
CA GLU A 165 -10.54 10.37 10.17
C GLU A 165 -11.05 11.07 8.90
N PRO A 166 -12.28 11.63 8.89
CA PRO A 166 -12.75 12.38 7.73
C PRO A 166 -11.83 13.59 7.50
N PRO A 167 -11.51 13.94 6.25
CA PRO A 167 -10.69 15.11 5.98
C PRO A 167 -11.38 16.34 6.58
N ILE A 168 -10.65 17.05 7.44
CA ILE A 168 -11.08 18.34 7.98
C ILE A 168 -11.31 19.25 6.78
N HIS A 169 -12.57 19.49 6.42
CA HIS A 169 -12.92 20.50 5.44
C HIS A 169 -12.37 21.83 5.94
N SER A 170 -11.34 22.31 5.27
CA SER A 170 -10.80 23.65 5.43
C SER A 170 -11.95 24.62 5.16
N THR A 171 -12.53 25.19 6.20
CA THR A 171 -13.50 26.29 6.08
C THR A 171 -12.76 27.52 5.59
N ALA A 172 -12.61 27.64 4.27
CA ALA A 172 -12.31 28.90 3.65
C ALA A 172 -13.54 29.82 3.80
N PRO A 173 -13.36 31.12 4.15
CA PRO A 173 -14.48 32.05 4.23
C PRO A 173 -15.11 32.25 2.84
N PRO A 174 -16.43 32.55 2.76
CA PRO A 174 -17.07 32.73 1.46
C PRO A 174 -16.53 34.00 0.79
N ASN A 175 -15.93 33.80 -0.38
CA ASN A 175 -15.56 34.89 -1.28
C ASN A 175 -16.84 35.58 -1.78
N HIS A 176 -17.10 36.79 -1.29
CA HIS A 176 -18.02 37.71 -1.93
C HIS A 176 -17.35 38.30 -3.18
N SER A 177 -17.66 37.78 -4.36
CA SER A 177 -17.67 38.55 -5.62
C SER A 177 -18.19 37.71 -6.77
N ALA A 178 -19.45 37.92 -7.12
CA ALA A 178 -19.89 37.91 -8.51
C ALA A 178 -21.18 38.73 -8.59
N ALA A 179 -21.07 39.88 -9.24
CA ALA A 179 -22.16 40.79 -9.53
C ALA A 179 -23.18 40.13 -10.48
N LEU A 180 -24.46 40.31 -10.18
CA LEU A 180 -25.58 40.08 -11.09
C LEU A 180 -26.22 41.45 -11.37
N PRO A 181 -26.53 41.80 -12.64
CA PRO A 181 -27.19 43.06 -12.96
C PRO A 181 -28.68 43.02 -12.60
N ALA A 182 -29.17 44.19 -12.22
CA ALA A 182 -30.53 44.47 -11.80
C ALA A 182 -31.54 44.32 -12.94
N ASP A 183 -32.66 43.63 -12.70
CA ASP A 183 -34.00 44.19 -12.98
C ASP A 183 -35.16 43.36 -12.36
N GLN A 184 -35.93 44.09 -11.56
CA GLN A 184 -37.35 43.95 -11.14
C GLN A 184 -37.86 42.86 -10.17
N PRO A 185 -38.71 43.25 -9.17
CA PRO A 185 -39.19 42.38 -8.09
C PRO A 185 -40.61 41.84 -8.35
N ILE A 186 -40.82 40.54 -8.12
CA ILE A 186 -42.16 39.94 -8.04
C ILE A 186 -42.32 39.26 -6.67
N GLN A 187 -42.71 40.06 -5.67
CA GLN A 187 -43.47 39.60 -4.52
C GLN A 187 -44.73 40.46 -4.44
N ARG A 188 -45.83 39.96 -5.02
CA ARG A 188 -47.22 40.26 -4.65
C ARG A 188 -48.16 39.48 -5.57
N LEU A 189 -48.48 38.25 -5.20
CA LEU A 189 -49.71 37.62 -5.68
C LEU A 189 -50.23 36.61 -4.63
N ILE A 190 -50.56 37.14 -3.46
CA ILE A 190 -51.56 36.56 -2.56
C ILE A 190 -52.62 37.64 -2.39
N GLN A 191 -53.88 37.26 -2.68
CA GLN A 191 -55.14 38.01 -2.55
C GLN A 191 -55.58 38.91 -3.73
N SER A 192 -56.40 38.34 -4.61
CA SER A 192 -57.67 38.97 -5.02
C SER A 192 -58.71 37.89 -5.36
N HIS A 193 -59.58 37.60 -4.39
CA HIS A 193 -60.89 37.04 -4.65
C HIS A 193 -61.76 38.12 -5.28
N THR A 194 -62.38 37.82 -6.43
CA THR A 194 -63.77 38.24 -6.75
C THR A 194 -64.26 37.46 -7.97
N ALA A 195 -65.24 36.58 -7.76
CA ALA A 195 -66.15 36.06 -8.78
C ALA A 195 -67.15 37.19 -9.19
N PRO A 196 -67.94 37.10 -10.29
CA PRO A 196 -68.97 36.07 -10.50
C PRO A 196 -69.14 35.55 -11.96
N PRO A 197 -70.04 34.57 -12.21
CA PRO A 197 -70.20 33.86 -13.48
C PRO A 197 -71.42 34.32 -14.32
N ALA A 198 -71.42 33.98 -15.61
CA ALA A 198 -72.59 33.88 -16.50
C ALA A 198 -72.23 32.85 -17.59
N ASP A 199 -72.83 31.67 -17.66
CA ASP A 199 -74.20 31.29 -18.07
C ASP A 199 -74.32 30.96 -19.58
N GLN A 200 -75.18 29.97 -19.83
CA GLN A 200 -75.72 29.37 -21.06
C GLN A 200 -75.15 27.98 -21.43
N SER A 201 -75.82 26.87 -21.01
CA SER A 201 -77.01 26.21 -21.64
C SER A 201 -76.69 25.70 -23.05
N GLU A 202 -76.80 24.41 -23.39
CA GLU A 202 -78.02 23.57 -23.43
C GLU A 202 -77.64 22.06 -23.37
N ARG A 203 -78.25 21.27 -22.48
CA ARG A 203 -79.29 20.25 -22.75
C ARG A 203 -78.98 19.24 -23.87
N SER A 204 -78.82 17.97 -23.49
CA SER A 204 -79.77 16.92 -23.91
C SER A 204 -79.60 15.68 -23.03
N SER A 205 -80.72 15.21 -22.50
CA SER A 205 -80.92 13.97 -21.74
C SER A 205 -82.02 13.21 -22.47
N CYS A 206 -81.88 11.89 -22.63
CA CYS A 206 -82.89 10.86 -22.33
C CYS A 206 -82.48 9.51 -22.94
N ASP A 207 -82.64 8.48 -22.09
CA ASP A 207 -82.71 7.03 -22.33
C ASP A 207 -81.50 6.25 -22.88
#